data_AF-A0A7S3UZ38-F1
#
_entry.id   AF-A0A7S3UZ38-F1
#
_cell.length_a   1.000
_cell.length_b   1.000
_cell.length_c   1.000
_cell.angle_alpha   90.00
_cell.angle_beta   90.00
_cell.angle_gamma   90.00
#
_symmetry.space_group_name_H-M   'P 1'
#
loop_
_entity.id
_entity.type
_entity.pdbx_description
1 polymer ?
#
loop_
_entity_poly.entity_id
_entity_poly.type
_entity_poly.pdbx_seq_one_letter_code
_entity_poly.pdbx_strand_id
1 'polypeptide(L)'
;ALEVRCRPRYVYSGLYMQVLAVFGICITLTGSFGVAAVVSPSPLWDPRYVIPICGMLLGNGASGASLALNSFLTNLMEREKEVELYLSFGATRFEASLRFAREAIRVGLMPTLNQMAVIGIVSIPGMMAGQILGGSLPDVAARYQIFI
;
A
#
# COMPACT_ATOMS: atom_id res chain seq x y z
N ALA A 1 30.51 -7.44 -3.37
CA ALA A 1 30.71 -8.85 -2.96
C ALA A 1 30.09 -9.26 -1.60
N LEU A 2 30.22 -8.54 -0.46
CA LEU A 2 29.63 -8.98 0.83
C LEU A 2 28.44 -8.17 1.37
N GLU A 3 28.21 -6.93 0.90
CA GLU A 3 27.12 -6.09 1.44
C GLU A 3 25.72 -6.57 1.06
N VAL A 4 25.54 -7.23 -0.10
CA VAL A 4 24.21 -7.64 -0.63
C VAL A 4 23.69 -8.92 0.02
N ARG A 5 24.57 -9.77 0.57
CA ARG A 5 24.22 -11.08 1.15
C ARG A 5 23.74 -11.03 2.60
N CYS A 6 23.86 -9.89 3.27
CA CYS A 6 23.31 -9.77 4.61
C CYS A 6 21.80 -9.55 4.49
N ARG A 7 21.01 -10.56 4.90
CA ARG A 7 19.69 -10.34 5.53
C ARG A 7 19.75 -9.02 6.31
N PRO A 8 18.72 -8.15 6.28
CA PRO A 8 18.78 -6.88 7.00
C PRO A 8 18.94 -7.15 8.50
N ARG A 9 20.21 -7.22 8.93
CA ARG A 9 20.64 -7.46 10.31
C ARG A 9 20.74 -6.15 11.07
N TYR A 10 20.68 -5.03 10.33
CA TYR A 10 20.51 -3.69 10.86
C TYR A 10 19.02 -3.32 10.81
N VAL A 11 18.26 -3.85 11.76
CA VAL A 11 17.04 -3.17 12.21
C VAL A 11 17.55 -1.94 12.95
N TYR A 12 17.54 -0.78 12.28
CA TYR A 12 17.86 0.47 12.94
C TYR A 12 16.91 0.64 14.14
N SER A 13 17.43 1.08 15.29
CA SER A 13 16.66 1.15 16.54
C SER A 13 15.40 2.04 16.44
N GLY A 14 15.30 2.88 15.40
CA GLY A 14 14.12 3.69 15.08
C GLY A 14 13.28 3.21 13.90
N LEU A 15 13.64 2.11 13.22
CA LEU A 15 12.95 1.67 11.99
C LEU A 15 11.47 1.34 12.25
N TYR A 16 11.19 0.59 13.33
CA TYR A 16 9.81 0.26 13.70
C TYR A 16 9.00 1.53 14.00
N MET A 17 9.58 2.47 14.75
CA MET A 17 8.92 3.73 15.09
C MET A 17 8.71 4.61 13.85
N GLN A 18 9.67 4.65 12.93
CA GLN A 18 9.56 5.40 11.67
C GLN A 18 8.51 4.79 10.74
N VAL A 19 8.50 3.46 10.57
CA VAL A 19 7.49 2.77 9.77
C VAL A 19 6.11 3.00 10.38
N LEU A 20 5.96 2.84 11.70
CA LEU A 20 4.70 3.06 12.40
C LEU A 20 4.24 4.53 12.29
N ALA A 21 5.15 5.50 12.41
CA ALA A 21 4.85 6.91 12.24
C ALA A 21 4.44 7.25 10.80
N VAL A 22 5.16 6.76 9.79
CA VAL A 22 4.83 7.01 8.38
C VAL A 22 3.50 6.37 7.99
N PHE A 23 3.26 5.11 8.39
CA PHE A 23 1.97 4.46 8.18
C PHE A 23 0.86 5.22 8.91
N GLY A 24 1.06 5.55 10.20
CA GLY A 24 0.10 6.30 11.00
C GLY A 24 -0.24 7.64 10.37
N ILE A 25 0.75 8.41 9.91
CA ILE A 25 0.55 9.68 9.20
C ILE A 25 -0.20 9.45 7.90
N CYS A 26 0.21 8.51 7.04
CA CYS A 26 -0.48 8.24 5.78
C CYS A 26 -1.95 7.84 5.99
N ILE A 27 -2.22 6.97 6.97
CA ILE A 27 -3.59 6.50 7.25
C ILE A 27 -4.44 7.59 7.87
N THR A 28 -3.88 8.40 8.78
CA THR A 28 -4.61 9.53 9.37
C THR A 28 -4.88 10.62 8.34
N LEU A 29 -3.93 10.94 7.46
CA LEU A 29 -4.11 11.94 6.41
C LEU A 29 -5.14 11.46 5.37
N THR A 30 -4.96 10.26 4.82
CA THR A 30 -5.87 9.70 3.82
C THR A 30 -7.25 9.41 4.43
N GLY A 31 -7.31 8.85 5.62
CA GLY A 31 -8.55 8.53 6.33
C GLY A 31 -9.34 9.78 6.73
N SER A 32 -8.68 10.83 7.23
CA SER A 32 -9.35 12.11 7.52
C SER A 32 -9.87 12.77 6.25
N PHE A 33 -9.10 12.75 5.16
CA PHE A 33 -9.57 13.22 3.86
C PHE A 33 -10.78 12.43 3.36
N GLY A 34 -10.76 11.10 3.46
CA GLY A 34 -11.89 10.26 3.05
C GLY A 34 -13.17 10.51 3.83
N VAL A 35 -13.06 10.54 5.16
CA VAL A 35 -14.22 10.77 6.04
C VAL A 35 -14.79 12.18 5.84
N ALA A 36 -13.93 13.20 5.70
CA ALA A 36 -14.35 14.58 5.55
C ALA A 36 -14.88 14.90 4.14
N ALA A 37 -14.25 14.42 3.08
CA ALA A 37 -14.54 14.82 1.71
C ALA A 37 -15.50 13.87 0.96
N VAL A 38 -15.42 12.56 1.20
CA VAL A 38 -16.16 11.56 0.41
C VAL A 38 -17.50 11.20 1.07
N VAL A 39 -17.52 11.17 2.40
CA VAL A 39 -18.58 10.50 3.15
C VAL A 39 -19.53 11.47 3.82
N SER A 40 -19.00 12.54 4.44
CA SER A 40 -19.78 13.48 5.26
C SER A 40 -20.81 12.79 6.17
N PRO A 41 -20.45 11.74 6.94
CA PRO A 41 -21.41 11.06 7.79
C PRO A 41 -21.76 11.96 8.98
N SER A 42 -23.05 12.06 9.29
CA SER A 42 -23.55 12.67 10.52
C SER A 42 -23.80 11.54 11.54
N PRO A 43 -22.92 11.25 12.52
CA PRO A 43 -21.68 11.92 12.93
C PRO A 43 -20.38 11.32 12.33
N LEU A 44 -19.32 12.13 12.28
CA LEU A 44 -18.00 11.80 11.70
C LEU A 44 -17.27 10.62 12.35
N TRP A 45 -17.65 10.25 13.56
CA TRP A 45 -16.99 9.20 14.36
C TRP A 45 -17.82 7.93 14.49
N ASP A 46 -18.81 7.70 13.63
CA ASP A 46 -19.60 6.48 13.70
C ASP A 46 -18.67 5.25 13.53
N PRO A 47 -18.56 4.38 14.57
CA PRO A 47 -17.65 3.24 14.57
C PRO A 47 -17.88 2.28 13.41
N ARG A 48 -19.11 2.22 12.87
CA ARG A 48 -19.49 1.35 11.75
C ARG A 48 -18.74 1.68 10.47
N TYR A 49 -18.26 2.92 10.33
CA TYR A 49 -17.50 3.37 9.16
C TYR A 49 -16.02 3.53 9.47
N VAL A 50 -15.69 4.13 10.62
CA VAL A 50 -14.29 4.41 10.99
C VAL A 50 -13.48 3.12 11.14
N ILE A 51 -14.02 2.10 11.82
CA ILE A 51 -13.28 0.86 12.08
C ILE A 51 -12.94 0.12 10.77
N PRO A 52 -13.89 -0.15 9.85
CA PRO A 52 -13.56 -0.80 8.59
C PRO A 52 -12.64 0.02 7.69
N ILE A 53 -12.83 1.34 7.58
CA ILE A 53 -12.00 2.21 6.75
C ILE A 53 -10.55 2.20 7.24
N CYS A 54 -10.33 2.42 8.53
CA CYS A 54 -8.98 2.38 9.09
C CYS A 54 -8.33 1.00 8.91
N GLY A 55 -9.09 -0.07 9.15
CA GLY A 55 -8.62 -1.45 8.99
C GLY A 55 -8.23 -1.78 7.54
N MET A 56 -9.05 -1.36 6.56
CA MET A 56 -8.77 -1.61 5.15
C MET A 56 -7.64 -0.74 4.62
N LEU A 57 -7.55 0.53 5.00
CA LEU A 57 -6.41 1.39 4.65
C LEU A 57 -5.09 0.82 5.18
N LEU A 58 -5.09 0.35 6.44
CA LEU A 58 -3.93 -0.37 7.02
C LEU A 58 -3.63 -1.65 6.25
N GLY A 59 -4.62 -2.51 6.06
CA GLY A 59 -4.46 -3.83 5.45
C GLY A 59 -3.96 -3.75 4.00
N ASN A 60 -4.62 -2.93 3.18
CA ASN A 60 -4.24 -2.73 1.78
C ASN A 60 -2.87 -2.05 1.67
N GLY A 61 -2.63 -1.01 2.45
CA GLY A 61 -1.34 -0.30 2.46
C GLY A 61 -0.18 -1.20 2.91
N ALA A 62 -0.36 -1.95 3.99
CA ALA A 62 0.66 -2.87 4.51
C ALA A 62 0.94 -4.02 3.54
N SER A 63 -0.11 -4.58 2.93
CA SER A 63 0.04 -5.66 1.93
C SER A 63 0.77 -5.17 0.68
N GLY A 64 0.39 -4.00 0.16
CA GLY A 64 1.04 -3.39 -1.00
C GLY A 64 2.51 -3.04 -0.73
N ALA A 65 2.79 -2.45 0.44
CA ALA A 65 4.16 -2.13 0.86
C ALA A 65 5.02 -3.39 1.06
N SER A 66 4.44 -4.45 1.66
CA SER A 66 5.12 -5.74 1.84
C SER A 66 5.47 -6.37 0.50
N LEU A 67 4.53 -6.38 -0.44
CA LEU A 67 4.74 -6.91 -1.78
C LEU A 67 5.79 -6.10 -2.56
N ALA A 68 5.73 -4.77 -2.50
CA ALA A 68 6.72 -3.89 -3.12
C ALA A 68 8.12 -4.11 -2.51
N LEU A 69 8.23 -4.16 -1.18
CA LEU A 69 9.51 -4.38 -0.51
C LEU A 69 10.09 -5.76 -0.85
N ASN A 70 9.27 -6.81 -0.82
CA ASN A 70 9.70 -8.15 -1.19
C ASN A 70 10.16 -8.20 -2.66
N SER A 71 9.41 -7.59 -3.58
CA SER A 71 9.79 -7.50 -4.99
C SER A 71 11.10 -6.73 -5.17
N PHE A 72 11.28 -5.60 -4.48
CA PHE A 72 12.49 -4.80 -4.53
C PHE A 72 13.73 -5.59 -4.07
N LEU A 73 13.63 -6.24 -2.91
CA LEU A 73 14.72 -7.01 -2.33
C LEU A 73 15.09 -8.22 -3.20
N THR A 74 14.08 -8.95 -3.70
CA THR A 74 14.31 -10.09 -4.61
C THR A 74 14.99 -9.63 -5.90
N ASN A 75 14.51 -8.56 -6.53
CA ASN A 75 15.12 -8.05 -7.76
C ASN A 75 16.56 -7.58 -7.56
N LEU A 76 16.87 -6.93 -6.42
CA LEU A 76 18.23 -6.53 -6.08
C LEU A 76 19.17 -7.72 -5.88
N MET A 77 18.70 -8.79 -5.22
CA MET A 77 19.51 -9.98 -4.98
C MET A 77 19.74 -10.78 -6.27
N GLU A 78 18.71 -10.94 -7.10
CA GLU A 78 18.81 -11.68 -8.36
C GLU A 78 19.68 -10.96 -9.39
N ARG A 79 19.68 -9.62 -9.37
CA ARG A 79 20.39 -8.76 -10.34
C ARG A 79 21.54 -7.99 -9.71
N GLU A 80 22.17 -8.55 -8.67
CA GLU A 80 23.34 -7.95 -8.00
C GLU A 80 24.44 -7.54 -9.00
N LYS A 81 24.70 -8.40 -9.99
CA LYS A 81 25.71 -8.12 -11.04
C LYS A 81 25.40 -6.89 -11.87
N GLU A 82 24.11 -6.62 -12.12
CA GLU A 82 23.67 -5.43 -12.86
C GLU A 82 23.94 -4.17 -12.01
N VAL A 83 23.66 -4.22 -10.71
CA VAL A 83 23.97 -3.14 -9.77
C VAL A 83 25.47 -2.87 -9.68
N GLU A 84 26.30 -3.91 -9.51
CA GLU A 84 27.76 -3.77 -9.45
C GLU A 84 28.33 -3.19 -10.75
N LEU A 85 27.75 -3.53 -11.90
CA LEU A 85 28.13 -2.95 -13.18
C LEU A 85 27.87 -1.44 -13.21
N TYR A 86 26.65 -1.00 -12.87
CA TYR A 86 26.33 0.44 -12.83
C TYR A 86 27.23 1.21 -11.87
N LEU A 87 27.50 0.67 -10.68
CA LEU A 87 28.43 1.28 -9.72
C LEU A 87 29.86 1.37 -10.27
N SER A 88 30.31 0.36 -11.01
CA SER A 88 31.63 0.35 -11.65
C SER A 88 31.75 1.38 -12.78
N PHE A 89 30.64 1.71 -13.43
CA PHE A 89 30.56 2.81 -14.40
C PHE A 89 30.40 4.19 -13.76
N GLY A 90 30.43 4.29 -12.42
CA GLY A 90 30.37 5.55 -11.68
C GLY A 90 28.95 6.01 -11.32
N ALA A 91 27.93 5.17 -11.49
CA ALA A 91 26.58 5.51 -11.06
C ALA A 91 26.48 5.58 -9.52
N THR A 92 25.57 6.41 -9.02
CA THR A 92 25.27 6.49 -7.59
C THR A 92 24.42 5.30 -7.14
N ARG A 93 24.42 5.00 -5.83
CA ARG A 93 23.55 3.95 -5.23
C ARG A 93 22.07 4.18 -5.55
N PHE A 94 21.64 5.44 -5.62
CA PHE A 94 20.27 5.79 -5.97
C PHE A 94 19.96 5.45 -7.44
N GLU A 95 20.81 5.87 -8.37
CA GLU A 95 20.64 5.60 -9.81
C GLU A 95 20.65 4.10 -10.12
N ALA A 96 21.57 3.34 -9.52
CA ALA A 96 21.65 1.89 -9.70
C ALA A 96 20.41 1.15 -9.15
N SER A 97 19.74 1.70 -8.13
CA SER A 97 18.57 1.09 -7.48
C SER A 97 17.21 1.55 -8.05
N LEU A 98 17.18 2.69 -8.74
CA LEU A 98 15.95 3.37 -9.16
C LEU A 98 15.06 2.50 -10.07
N ARG A 99 15.68 1.73 -10.97
CA ARG A 99 14.95 0.80 -11.85
C ARG A 99 14.20 -0.26 -11.05
N PHE A 100 14.84 -0.85 -10.04
CA PHE A 100 14.24 -1.88 -9.20
C PHE A 100 13.13 -1.29 -8.31
N ALA A 101 13.32 -0.08 -7.81
CA ALA A 101 12.30 0.62 -7.03
C ALA A 101 11.02 0.87 -7.87
N ARG A 102 11.18 1.28 -9.14
CA ARG A 102 10.05 1.50 -10.05
C ARG A 102 9.27 0.21 -10.33
N GLU A 103 9.97 -0.90 -10.56
CA GLU A 103 9.33 -2.19 -10.80
C GLU A 103 8.63 -2.71 -9.53
N ALA A 104 9.27 -2.56 -8.37
CA ALA A 104 8.69 -2.92 -7.08
C ALA A 104 7.38 -2.17 -6.78
N ILE A 105 7.35 -0.86 -7.03
CA ILE A 105 6.13 -0.05 -6.89
C ILE A 105 5.04 -0.57 -7.83
N ARG A 106 5.39 -0.87 -9.09
CA ARG A 106 4.45 -1.42 -10.06
C ARG A 106 3.85 -2.73 -9.58
N VAL A 107 4.68 -3.66 -9.09
CA VAL A 107 4.24 -4.95 -8.55
C VAL A 107 3.36 -4.76 -7.31
N GLY A 108 3.72 -3.85 -6.40
CA GLY A 108 2.93 -3.53 -5.21
C GLY A 108 1.54 -2.96 -5.51
N LEU A 109 1.38 -2.25 -6.64
CA LEU A 109 0.11 -1.65 -7.07
C LEU A 109 -0.79 -2.59 -7.90
N MET A 110 -0.23 -3.65 -8.48
CA MET A 110 -0.99 -4.61 -9.31
C MET A 110 -2.23 -5.19 -8.61
N PRO A 111 -2.19 -5.60 -7.32
CA PRO A 111 -3.37 -6.14 -6.65
C PRO A 111 -4.54 -5.14 -6.61
N THR A 112 -4.25 -3.88 -6.28
CA THR A 112 -5.26 -2.82 -6.21
C THR A 112 -5.85 -2.53 -7.58
N LEU A 113 -5.00 -2.43 -8.61
CA LEU A 113 -5.46 -2.21 -10.00
C LEU A 113 -6.30 -3.38 -10.52
N ASN A 114 -5.89 -4.62 -10.25
CA ASN A 114 -6.62 -5.81 -10.66
C ASN A 114 -7.98 -5.92 -9.96
N GLN A 115 -8.07 -5.57 -8.68
CA GLN A 115 -9.35 -5.50 -7.98
C GLN A 115 -10.23 -4.41 -8.60
N MET A 116 -9.71 -3.20 -8.76
CA MET A 116 -10.42 -2.07 -9.37
C MET A 116 -10.94 -2.35 -10.78
N ALA A 117 -10.18 -3.09 -11.60
CA ALA A 117 -10.58 -3.44 -12.96
C ALA A 117 -11.78 -4.40 -13.04
N VAL A 118 -12.01 -5.20 -11.99
CA VAL A 118 -13.05 -6.24 -11.95
C VAL A 118 -14.30 -5.78 -11.18
N ILE A 119 -14.15 -4.76 -10.31
CA ILE A 119 -15.25 -4.17 -9.54
C ILE A 119 -16.37 -3.72 -10.49
N GLY A 120 -17.58 -4.24 -10.25
CA GLY A 120 -18.79 -3.87 -10.98
C GLY A 120 -19.07 -4.68 -12.25
N ILE A 121 -18.09 -5.40 -12.81
CA ILE A 121 -18.31 -6.27 -13.99
C ILE A 121 -18.56 -7.72 -13.57
N VAL A 122 -17.79 -8.25 -12.62
CA VAL A 122 -17.84 -9.69 -12.24
C VAL A 122 -18.23 -9.87 -10.77
N SER A 123 -17.84 -8.94 -9.90
CA SER A 123 -18.15 -9.01 -8.48
C SER A 123 -18.48 -7.65 -7.88
N ILE A 124 -19.46 -7.66 -6.99
CA ILE A 124 -19.66 -6.58 -6.01
C ILE A 124 -18.72 -6.90 -4.84
N PRO A 125 -17.81 -5.99 -4.46
CA PRO A 125 -16.93 -6.19 -3.31
C PRO A 125 -17.70 -6.59 -2.06
N GLY A 126 -17.15 -7.52 -1.28
CA GLY A 126 -17.86 -8.10 -0.13
C GLY A 126 -18.31 -7.07 0.91
N MET A 127 -17.54 -6.00 1.11
CA MET A 127 -17.92 -4.90 2.02
C MET A 127 -19.12 -4.11 1.46
N MET A 128 -19.12 -3.77 0.17
CA MET A 128 -20.23 -3.10 -0.49
C MET A 128 -21.50 -3.96 -0.48
N ALA A 129 -21.40 -5.26 -0.79
CA ALA A 129 -22.51 -6.19 -0.73
C ALA A 129 -23.06 -6.33 0.71
N GLY A 130 -22.17 -6.49 1.70
CA GLY A 130 -22.55 -6.57 3.11
C GLY A 130 -23.24 -5.30 3.62
N GLN A 131 -22.79 -4.12 3.19
CA GLN A 131 -23.43 -2.86 3.50
C GLN A 131 -24.82 -2.74 2.86
N ILE A 132 -24.99 -3.15 1.60
CA ILE A 132 -26.29 -3.14 0.92
C ILE A 132 -27.25 -4.11 1.62
N LEU A 133 -26.81 -5.33 1.94
CA LEU A 133 -27.61 -6.31 2.68
C LEU A 133 -27.96 -5.84 4.10
N GLY A 134 -27.08 -5.04 4.72
CA GLY A 134 -27.31 -4.38 6.01
C GLY A 134 -28.25 -3.18 5.95
N GLY A 135 -28.85 -2.87 4.79
CA GLY A 135 -29.85 -1.82 4.62
C GLY A 135 -29.29 -0.43 4.27
N SER A 136 -28.00 -0.32 3.93
CA SER A 136 -27.44 0.95 3.45
C SER A 136 -27.74 1.20 1.97
N LEU A 137 -27.77 2.48 1.59
CA LEU A 137 -28.00 2.87 0.20
C LEU A 137 -26.81 2.44 -0.69
N PRO A 138 -27.05 1.86 -1.88
CA PRO A 138 -26.00 1.43 -2.79
C PRO A 138 -25.04 2.54 -3.23
N ASP A 139 -25.52 3.79 -3.33
CA ASP A 139 -24.69 4.95 -3.70
C ASP A 139 -23.62 5.22 -2.64
N VAL A 140 -24.00 5.18 -1.36
CA VAL A 140 -23.10 5.36 -0.23
C VAL A 140 -22.06 4.24 -0.19
N ALA A 141 -22.49 2.99 -0.32
CA ALA A 141 -21.60 1.82 -0.33
C ALA A 141 -20.59 1.86 -1.50
N ALA A 142 -21.00 2.34 -2.68
CA ALA A 142 -20.11 2.50 -3.83
C ALA A 142 -19.05 3.59 -3.63
N ARG A 143 -19.42 4.75 -3.05
CA ARG A 143 -18.47 5.84 -2.76
C ARG A 143 -17.37 5.39 -1.81
N TYR A 144 -17.71 4.61 -0.79
CA TYR A 144 -16.71 4.05 0.13
C TYR A 144 -15.75 3.10 -0.58
N GLN A 145 -16.27 2.23 -1.42
CA GLN A 145 -15.48 1.21 -2.10
C GLN A 145 -14.49 1.80 -3.12
N ILE A 146 -14.80 2.95 -3.70
CA ILE A 146 -13.90 3.69 -4.60
C ILE A 146 -12.83 4.44 -3.82
N PHE A 147 -13.13 4.88 -2.60
CA PHE A 147 -12.19 5.62 -1.77
C PHE A 147 -11.05 4.76 -1.20
N ILE A 148 -11.34 3.49 -0.87
CA ILE A 148 -10.41 2.53 -0.24
C ILE A 148 -9.57 1.80 -1.29
#